data_AF-A0A5N4CRL2-F1
#
_entry.id   AF-A0A5N4CRL2-F1
#
_cell.length_a   1.000
_cell.length_b   1.000
_cell.length_c   1.000
_cell.angle_alpha   90.00
_cell.angle_beta   90.00
_cell.angle_gamma   90.00
#
_symmetry.space_group_name_H-M   'P 1'
#
loop_
_entity.id
_entity.type
_entity.pdbx_description
1 polymer ?
#
loop_
_entity_poly.entity_id
_entity_poly.type
_entity_poly.pdbx_seq_one_letter_code
_entity_poly.pdbx_strand_id
1 'polypeptide(L)'
;MLKCESKVEFWWTLQVEENLTFEKLLAWTSPGCMKSTEVEVFLPRFKLEENYDMGSVLRRLGVVDAFQQGKADLSALSAARDLCLSMFAHRSVVEVNEEGTEAAAASALIVVECCMELGPRFCADHPFLFFIRHNETNSILFCGRFSSP
;
A
#
# COMPACT_ATOMS: atom_id res chain seq x y z
N MET A 1 13.36 24.23 15.99
CA MET A 1 13.86 22.86 16.25
C MET A 1 13.02 21.78 15.54
N LEU A 2 11.70 21.94 15.43
CA LEU A 2 10.75 21.01 14.76
C LEU A 2 10.90 20.81 13.22
N LYS A 3 11.85 21.49 12.55
CA LYS A 3 11.99 21.45 11.07
C LYS A 3 13.09 20.52 10.57
N CYS A 4 13.89 19.96 11.49
CA CYS A 4 14.93 18.97 11.17
C CYS A 4 14.42 17.54 11.30
N GLU A 5 13.60 17.21 12.30
CA GLU A 5 13.06 15.85 12.49
C GLU A 5 12.17 15.42 11.34
N SER A 6 11.33 16.33 10.82
CA SER A 6 10.45 16.06 9.67
C SER A 6 11.20 15.73 8.37
N LYS A 7 12.47 16.14 8.23
CA LYS A 7 13.29 15.78 7.07
C LYS A 7 13.81 14.35 7.20
N VAL A 8 14.33 13.97 8.38
CA VAL A 8 14.97 12.67 8.61
C VAL A 8 13.99 11.51 8.43
N GLU A 9 12.77 11.65 8.95
CA GLU A 9 11.68 10.65 8.78
C GLU A 9 11.29 10.46 7.30
N PHE A 10 11.27 11.55 6.54
CA PHE A 10 11.00 11.52 5.09
C PHE A 10 12.08 10.78 4.31
N TRP A 11 13.35 10.87 4.73
CA TRP A 11 14.46 10.19 4.05
C TRP A 11 14.41 8.67 4.21
N TRP A 12 13.94 8.16 5.35
CA TRP A 12 13.87 6.71 5.57
C TRP A 12 12.83 6.05 4.68
N THR A 13 11.62 6.61 4.58
CA THR A 13 10.58 6.07 3.69
C THR A 13 11.02 6.08 2.23
N LEU A 14 11.69 7.15 1.78
CA LEU A 14 12.24 7.23 0.42
C LEU A 14 13.31 6.16 0.17
N GLN A 15 14.20 5.92 1.13
CA GLN A 15 15.23 4.89 1.01
C GLN A 15 14.62 3.48 0.92
N VAL A 16 13.53 3.23 1.65
CA VAL A 16 12.78 1.97 1.57
C VAL A 16 12.10 1.86 0.21
N GLU A 17 11.43 2.92 -0.29
CA GLU A 17 10.76 2.94 -1.60
C GLU A 17 11.73 2.68 -2.76
N GLU A 18 12.90 3.31 -2.77
CA GLU A 18 13.92 3.10 -3.81
C GLU A 18 14.46 1.67 -3.84
N ASN A 19 14.51 1.03 -2.67
CA ASN A 19 14.97 -0.35 -2.55
C ASN A 19 13.85 -1.37 -2.66
N LEU A 20 12.58 -0.95 -2.70
CA LEU A 20 11.44 -1.83 -2.70
C LEU A 20 11.26 -2.43 -4.09
N THR A 21 11.51 -3.74 -4.19
CA THR A 21 11.16 -4.53 -5.37
C THR A 21 10.08 -5.53 -5.03
N PHE A 22 9.36 -6.00 -6.03
CA PHE A 22 8.37 -7.06 -5.85
C PHE A 22 8.97 -8.30 -5.18
N GLU A 23 10.17 -8.70 -5.60
CA GLU A 23 10.90 -9.83 -5.01
C GLU A 23 11.23 -9.63 -3.53
N LYS A 24 11.70 -8.43 -3.15
CA LYS A 24 11.99 -8.09 -1.75
C LYS A 24 10.72 -8.08 -0.91
N LEU A 25 9.63 -7.50 -1.41
CA LEU A 25 8.35 -7.51 -0.71
C LEU A 25 7.86 -8.93 -0.45
N LEU A 26 7.93 -9.81 -1.47
CA LEU A 26 7.57 -11.22 -1.31
C LEU A 26 8.47 -11.94 -0.31
N ALA A 27 9.79 -11.70 -0.36
CA ALA A 27 10.74 -12.32 0.56
C ALA A 27 10.49 -11.88 2.01
N TRP A 28 10.36 -10.57 2.25
CA TRP A 28 10.12 -9.99 3.59
C TRP A 28 8.79 -10.43 4.19
N THR A 29 7.79 -10.69 3.35
CA THR A 29 6.44 -11.09 3.78
C THR A 29 6.18 -12.59 3.61
N SER A 30 7.24 -13.38 3.41
CA SER A 30 7.14 -14.83 3.32
C SER A 30 6.99 -15.45 4.72
N PRO A 31 6.25 -16.56 4.88
CA PRO A 31 6.09 -17.22 6.18
C PRO A 31 7.41 -17.66 6.82
N GLY A 32 8.46 -17.91 6.03
CA GLY A 32 9.78 -18.27 6.53
C GLY A 32 10.55 -17.08 7.14
N CYS A 33 10.18 -15.85 6.78
CA CYS A 33 10.81 -14.61 7.26
C CYS A 33 9.97 -13.89 8.33
N MET A 34 8.75 -14.37 8.59
CA MET A 34 7.83 -13.82 9.60
C MET A 34 7.57 -14.83 10.70
N LYS A 35 7.75 -14.43 11.95
CA LYS A 35 7.39 -15.24 13.12
C LYS A 35 6.09 -14.72 13.72
N SER A 36 5.19 -15.63 14.06
CA SER A 36 4.03 -15.27 14.88
C SER A 36 4.52 -14.87 16.27
N THR A 37 4.22 -13.65 16.68
CA THR A 37 4.62 -13.08 17.97
C THR A 37 3.51 -12.17 18.43
N GLU A 38 3.19 -12.20 19.72
CA GLU A 38 2.24 -11.27 20.32
C GLU A 38 2.88 -9.89 20.40
N VAL A 39 2.22 -8.88 19.81
CA VAL A 39 2.74 -7.51 19.67
C VAL A 39 1.64 -6.54 20.05
N GLU A 40 1.96 -5.53 20.86
CA GLU A 40 1.08 -4.40 21.12
C GLU A 40 1.16 -3.41 19.94
N VAL A 41 0.08 -3.26 19.16
CA VAL A 41 0.06 -2.49 17.92
C VAL A 41 -0.70 -1.18 18.09
N PHE A 42 -0.06 -0.07 17.74
CA PHE A 42 -0.66 1.26 17.64
C PHE A 42 -0.64 1.69 16.17
N LEU A 43 -1.81 1.71 15.53
CA LEU A 43 -2.01 2.09 14.14
C LEU A 43 -3.01 3.24 14.07
N PRO A 44 -2.75 4.32 13.32
CA PRO A 44 -3.69 5.42 13.21
C PRO A 44 -4.94 4.99 12.42
N ARG A 45 -6.10 5.53 12.80
CA ARG A 45 -7.25 5.58 11.91
C ARG A 45 -6.98 6.56 10.79
N PHE A 46 -7.27 6.17 9.56
CA PHE A 46 -7.14 7.07 8.43
C PHE A 46 -8.06 6.68 7.27
N LYS A 47 -8.33 7.67 6.42
CA LYS A 47 -8.97 7.49 5.13
C LYS A 47 -8.12 8.16 4.06
N LEU A 48 -7.69 7.38 3.08
CA LEU A 48 -6.96 7.85 1.91
C LEU A 48 -7.87 7.70 0.69
N GLU A 49 -8.06 8.78 -0.04
CA GLU A 49 -8.80 8.79 -1.30
C GLU A 49 -7.96 9.52 -2.35
N GLU A 50 -7.63 8.81 -3.42
CA GLU A 50 -6.76 9.33 -4.46
C GLU A 50 -7.35 9.08 -5.84
N ASN A 51 -7.13 10.05 -6.73
CA ASN A 51 -7.58 10.02 -8.11
C ASN A 51 -6.38 10.28 -9.02
N TYR A 52 -5.99 9.29 -9.83
CA TYR A 52 -4.82 9.35 -10.69
C TYR A 52 -5.21 9.30 -12.16
N ASP A 53 -4.61 10.18 -12.97
CA ASP A 53 -4.48 9.95 -14.41
C ASP A 53 -3.19 9.15 -14.66
N MET A 54 -3.34 7.85 -14.85
CA MET A 54 -2.24 6.92 -15.06
C MET A 54 -1.69 6.99 -16.48
N GLY A 55 -2.27 7.78 -17.38
CA GLY A 55 -1.79 7.89 -18.76
C GLY A 55 -0.32 8.30 -18.84
N SER A 56 0.10 9.24 -17.99
CA SER A 56 1.52 9.66 -17.92
C SER A 56 2.44 8.55 -17.41
N VAL A 57 2.00 7.80 -16.40
CA VAL A 57 2.76 6.68 -15.80
C VAL A 57 2.91 5.55 -16.80
N LEU A 58 1.81 5.12 -17.44
CA LEU A 58 1.80 4.05 -18.42
C LEU A 58 2.69 4.37 -19.64
N ARG A 59 2.68 5.63 -20.10
CA ARG A 59 3.60 6.09 -21.16
C ARG A 59 5.06 5.99 -20.73
N ARG A 60 5.40 6.39 -19.49
CA ARG A 60 6.76 6.25 -18.95
C ARG A 60 7.20 4.79 -18.79
N LEU A 61 6.23 3.88 -18.58
CA LEU A 61 6.46 2.43 -18.53
C LEU A 61 6.50 1.76 -19.90
N GLY A 62 6.36 2.52 -21.00
CA GLY A 62 6.49 2.01 -22.37
C GLY A 62 5.17 1.76 -23.11
N VAL A 63 4.02 1.94 -22.45
CA VAL A 63 2.70 1.86 -23.09
C VAL A 63 2.40 3.20 -23.78
N VAL A 64 3.11 3.45 -24.88
CA VAL A 64 3.04 4.74 -25.60
C VAL A 64 2.04 4.67 -26.76
N ASP A 65 2.14 3.65 -27.61
CA ASP A 65 1.36 3.57 -28.85
C ASP A 65 -0.15 3.52 -28.59
N ALA A 66 -0.58 2.89 -27.48
CA ALA A 66 -1.98 2.81 -27.08
C ALA A 66 -2.64 4.20 -26.91
N PHE A 67 -1.86 5.24 -26.58
CA PHE A 67 -2.34 6.62 -26.42
C PHE A 67 -2.07 7.51 -27.66
N GLN A 68 -1.46 6.97 -28.72
CA GLN A 68 -1.11 7.72 -29.93
C GLN A 68 -2.06 7.39 -31.08
N GLN A 69 -2.73 8.43 -31.58
CA GLN A 69 -3.60 8.30 -32.75
C GLN A 69 -2.78 7.84 -33.97
N GLY A 70 -3.30 6.87 -34.71
CA GLY A 70 -2.63 6.27 -35.87
C GLY A 70 -1.52 5.27 -35.55
N LYS A 71 -1.20 5.03 -34.27
CA LYS A 71 -0.26 3.97 -33.85
C LYS A 71 -0.90 2.90 -32.97
N ALA A 72 -1.94 3.23 -32.22
CA ALA A 72 -2.67 2.27 -31.41
C ALA A 72 -3.29 1.17 -32.30
N ASP A 73 -2.87 -0.08 -32.11
CA ASP A 73 -3.55 -1.23 -32.69
C ASP A 73 -4.57 -1.79 -31.70
N LEU A 74 -5.82 -1.37 -31.87
CA LEU A 74 -6.99 -1.85 -31.10
C LEU A 74 -7.96 -2.62 -32.00
N SER A 75 -7.46 -3.22 -33.09
CA SER A 75 -8.26 -3.94 -34.09
C SER A 75 -9.05 -5.12 -33.52
N ALA A 76 -8.56 -5.74 -32.45
CA ALA A 76 -9.27 -6.80 -31.73
C ALA A 76 -10.52 -6.30 -30.97
N LEU A 77 -10.60 -5.00 -30.69
CA LEU A 77 -11.74 -4.38 -30.00
C LEU A 77 -12.73 -3.72 -30.98
N SER A 78 -12.23 -3.14 -32.07
CA SER A 78 -13.06 -2.44 -33.05
C SER A 78 -12.42 -2.43 -34.44
N ALA A 79 -13.26 -2.46 -35.48
CA ALA A 79 -12.81 -2.28 -36.87
C ALA A 79 -12.44 -0.82 -37.20
N ALA A 80 -12.69 0.13 -36.30
CA ALA A 80 -12.31 1.53 -36.46
C ALA A 80 -10.78 1.69 -36.44
N ARG A 81 -10.24 2.38 -37.46
CA ARG A 81 -8.77 2.49 -37.66
C ARG A 81 -8.09 3.60 -36.86
N ASP A 82 -8.87 4.50 -36.26
CA ASP A 82 -8.35 5.66 -35.52
C ASP A 82 -8.69 5.62 -34.02
N LEU A 83 -8.86 4.41 -33.47
CA LEU A 83 -9.15 4.21 -32.05
C LEU A 83 -7.86 4.24 -31.23
N CYS A 84 -7.80 5.09 -30.21
CA CYS A 84 -6.72 5.12 -29.22
C CYS A 84 -7.27 5.44 -27.82
N LEU A 85 -6.47 5.18 -26.79
CA LEU A 85 -6.77 5.55 -25.42
C LEU A 85 -6.65 7.06 -25.24
N SER A 86 -7.72 7.70 -24.77
CA SER A 86 -7.72 9.12 -24.44
C SER A 86 -7.19 9.39 -23.04
N MET A 87 -7.64 8.62 -22.05
CA MET A 87 -7.28 8.79 -20.63
C MET A 87 -7.36 7.45 -19.90
N PHE A 88 -6.54 7.27 -18.87
CA PHE A 88 -6.67 6.16 -17.94
C PHE A 88 -6.85 6.73 -16.53
N ALA A 89 -8.09 6.72 -16.03
CA ALA A 89 -8.40 7.18 -14.68
C ALA A 89 -8.42 6.01 -13.69
N HIS A 90 -7.72 6.18 -12.57
CA HIS A 90 -7.73 5.24 -11.44
C HIS A 90 -8.10 5.98 -10.17
N ARG A 91 -9.24 5.61 -9.56
CA ARG A 91 -9.68 6.10 -8.25
C ARG A 91 -9.58 4.97 -7.24
N SER A 92 -8.97 5.25 -6.10
CA SER A 92 -8.84 4.30 -5.00
C SER A 92 -9.18 4.96 -3.67
N VAL A 93 -9.81 4.18 -2.79
CA VAL A 93 -10.16 4.60 -1.43
C VAL A 93 -9.75 3.49 -0.47
N VAL A 94 -9.01 3.86 0.57
CA VAL A 94 -8.63 2.98 1.67
C VAL A 94 -9.08 3.64 2.96
N GLU A 95 -9.84 2.93 3.78
CA GLU A 95 -10.28 3.38 5.09
C GLU A 95 -9.86 2.33 6.12
N VAL A 96 -9.11 2.77 7.12
CA VAL A 96 -8.63 1.93 8.23
C VAL A 96 -9.29 2.42 9.50
N ASN A 97 -10.09 1.54 10.10
CA ASN A 97 -10.81 1.75 11.35
C ASN A 97 -10.72 0.48 12.21
N GLU A 98 -11.25 0.53 13.44
CA GLU A 98 -11.23 -0.60 14.37
C GLU A 98 -12.39 -1.60 14.15
N GLU A 99 -13.22 -1.38 13.12
CA GLU A 99 -14.44 -2.16 12.89
C GLU A 99 -14.09 -3.64 12.65
N GLY A 100 -14.67 -4.53 13.46
CA GLY A 100 -14.35 -5.96 13.48
C GLY A 100 -13.14 -6.37 14.33
N THR A 101 -12.23 -5.44 14.66
CA THR A 101 -11.14 -5.66 15.62
C THR A 101 -11.60 -5.37 17.05
N GLU A 102 -12.57 -4.46 17.27
CA GLU A 102 -13.15 -4.17 18.59
C GLU A 102 -13.62 -5.43 19.34
N ALA A 103 -14.35 -6.33 18.65
CA ALA A 103 -14.85 -7.57 19.24
C ALA A 103 -13.73 -8.56 19.60
N ALA A 104 -12.69 -8.64 18.76
CA ALA A 104 -11.51 -9.47 19.00
C ALA A 104 -10.64 -8.91 20.14
N ALA A 105 -10.43 -7.58 20.17
CA ALA A 105 -9.65 -6.87 21.18
C ALA A 105 -10.26 -6.99 22.59
N ALA A 106 -11.60 -6.86 22.70
CA ALA A 106 -12.30 -7.06 23.97
C ALA A 106 -12.08 -8.48 24.53
N SER A 107 -12.12 -9.50 23.67
CA SER A 107 -11.87 -10.89 24.06
C SER A 107 -10.41 -11.13 24.45
N ALA A 108 -9.46 -10.52 23.73
CA ALA A 108 -8.03 -10.62 24.01
C ALA A 108 -7.64 -9.95 25.35
N LEU A 109 -8.18 -8.76 25.64
CA LEU A 109 -7.93 -8.05 26.91
C LEU A 109 -8.27 -8.90 28.13
N ILE A 110 -9.40 -9.60 28.10
CA ILE A 110 -9.85 -10.49 29.20
C ILE A 110 -8.84 -11.62 29.44
N VAL A 111 -8.25 -12.17 28.37
CA VAL A 111 -7.26 -13.27 28.47
C VAL A 111 -5.89 -12.77 28.90
N VAL A 112 -5.44 -11.62 28.40
CA VAL A 112 -4.12 -11.03 28.70
C VAL A 112 -4.00 -10.56 30.15
N GLU A 113 -5.06 -9.94 30.70
CA GLU A 113 -5.09 -9.52 32.12
C GLU A 113 -4.89 -10.71 33.08
N CYS A 114 -5.16 -11.94 32.61
CA CYS A 114 -4.94 -13.15 33.38
C CYS A 114 -3.50 -13.72 33.28
N CYS A 115 -2.65 -13.26 32.35
CA CYS A 115 -1.42 -13.98 31.93
C CYS A 115 -0.16 -13.12 31.60
N MET A 116 -0.03 -11.87 32.06
CA MET A 116 0.95 -10.91 31.50
C MET A 116 2.46 -11.27 31.65
N GLU A 117 3.13 -11.42 30.51
CA GLU A 117 4.49 -10.88 30.23
C GLU A 117 4.34 -9.80 29.13
N LEU A 118 5.05 -8.67 29.24
CA LEU A 118 4.94 -7.54 28.29
C LEU A 118 5.68 -7.87 26.98
N GLY A 119 4.93 -8.15 25.92
CA GLY A 119 5.46 -8.34 24.57
C GLY A 119 6.00 -7.05 23.92
N PRO A 120 6.67 -7.16 22.75
CA PRO A 120 7.14 -6.00 22.00
C PRO A 120 5.99 -5.09 21.54
N ARG A 121 6.29 -3.79 21.39
CA ARG A 121 5.35 -2.76 20.94
C ARG A 121 5.71 -2.26 19.54
N PHE A 122 4.69 -2.10 18.70
CA PHE A 122 4.79 -1.50 17.36
C PHE A 122 3.93 -0.24 17.30
N CYS A 123 4.56 0.93 17.07
CA CYS A 123 3.87 2.20 16.91
C CYS A 123 4.09 2.75 15.51
N ALA A 124 3.00 2.94 14.75
CA ALA A 124 3.01 3.62 13.45
C ALA A 124 2.74 5.12 13.64
N ASP A 125 3.62 5.81 14.38
CA ASP A 125 3.53 7.24 14.73
C ASP A 125 4.34 8.17 13.80
N HIS A 126 4.91 7.61 12.73
CA HIS A 126 5.72 8.27 11.71
C HIS A 126 5.37 7.70 10.32
N PRO A 127 5.83 8.30 9.20
CA PRO A 127 5.47 7.84 7.86
C PRO A 127 5.75 6.35 7.61
N PHE A 128 4.75 5.62 7.11
CA PHE A 128 4.85 4.18 6.86
C PHE A 128 4.28 3.79 5.50
N LEU A 129 4.75 2.65 4.99
CA LEU A 129 4.18 1.98 3.82
C LEU A 129 3.19 0.91 4.29
N PHE A 130 2.13 0.71 3.52
CA PHE A 130 1.18 -0.37 3.76
C PHE A 130 0.86 -1.10 2.45
N PHE A 131 0.59 -2.40 2.60
CA PHE A 131 0.21 -3.28 1.50
C PHE A 131 -1.00 -4.11 1.93
N ILE A 132 -2.04 -4.11 1.11
CA ILE A 132 -3.15 -5.03 1.24
C ILE A 132 -2.94 -6.10 0.18
N ARG A 133 -2.75 -7.36 0.59
CA ARG A 133 -2.49 -8.48 -0.30
C ARG A 133 -3.52 -9.58 -0.15
N HIS A 134 -3.78 -10.26 -1.25
CA HIS A 134 -4.46 -11.54 -1.23
C HIS A 134 -3.46 -12.64 -0.85
N ASN A 135 -3.69 -13.33 0.27
CA ASN A 135 -2.70 -14.24 0.84
C ASN A 135 -2.43 -15.49 -0.03
N GLU A 136 -3.45 -16.03 -0.69
CA GLU A 136 -3.31 -17.26 -1.48
C GLU A 136 -2.52 -17.03 -2.77
N THR A 137 -2.78 -15.92 -3.46
CA THR A 137 -2.14 -15.60 -4.75
C THR A 137 -0.94 -14.68 -4.61
N ASN A 138 -0.68 -14.15 -3.42
CA ASN A 138 0.30 -13.08 -3.16
C ASN A 138 0.08 -11.80 -4.00
N SER A 139 -1.14 -11.60 -4.51
CA SER A 139 -1.48 -10.44 -5.33
C SER A 139 -1.60 -9.19 -4.45
N ILE A 140 -0.93 -8.11 -4.83
CA ILE A 140 -1.07 -6.80 -4.18
C ILE A 140 -2.36 -6.15 -4.67
N LEU A 141 -3.29 -5.89 -3.76
CA LEU A 141 -4.55 -5.20 -4.04
C LEU A 141 -4.40 -3.69 -3.85
N PHE A 142 -3.67 -3.29 -2.80
CA PHE A 142 -3.33 -1.90 -2.53
C PHE A 142 -1.88 -1.80 -2.09
N CYS A 143 -1.21 -0.75 -2.56
CA CYS A 143 0.05 -0.26 -2.01
C CYS A 143 -0.10 1.23 -1.77
N GLY A 144 0.39 1.70 -0.63
CA GLY A 144 0.29 3.12 -0.29
C GLY A 144 1.28 3.55 0.77
N ARG A 145 1.43 4.86 0.86
CA ARG A 145 2.24 5.53 1.88
C ARG A 145 1.33 6.42 2.72
N PHE A 146 1.39 6.25 4.02
CA PHE A 146 0.81 7.19 4.98
C PHE A 146 1.92 8.13 5.46
N SER A 147 1.77 9.44 5.25
CA SER A 147 2.86 10.42 5.48
C SER A 147 2.57 11.45 6.55
N SER A 148 1.29 11.72 6.80
CA SER A 148 0.83 12.58 7.87
C SER A 148 -0.63 12.22 8.13
N PRO A 149 -1.05 12.17 9.40
CA PRO A 149 -2.47 12.25 9.75
C PRO A 149 -3.09 13.59 9.34
#